data_AF-A0A7C4F4A1-F1
#
_entry.id   AF-A0A7C4F4A1-F1
#
_cell.length_a   1.000
_cell.length_b   1.000
_cell.length_c   1.000
_cell.angle_alpha   90.00
_cell.angle_beta   90.00
_cell.angle_gamma   90.00
#
_symmetry.space_group_name_H-M   'P 1'
#
loop_
_entity.id
_entity.type
_entity.pdbx_description
1 polymer ?
#
loop_
_entity_poly.entity_id
_entity_poly.type
_entity_poly.pdbx_seq_one_letter_code
_entity_poly.pdbx_strand_id
1 'polypeptide(L)' 'MVKRASTRLYVLNKKLGGKTYSATMLYLPSKIVNDSAFPLRRRGRLVVKIVADKIVVENEKVKRRRRT' A
#
# COMPACT_ATOMS: atom_id res chain seq x y z
N MET A 1 -5.17 -18.78 11.02
CA MET A 1 -5.81 -17.71 11.84
C MET A 1 -5.49 -16.36 11.20
N VAL A 2 -6.50 -15.52 10.88
CA VAL A 2 -6.28 -14.22 10.21
C VAL A 2 -6.03 -13.14 11.25
N LYS A 3 -4.86 -12.50 11.24
CA LYS A 3 -4.58 -11.33 12.09
C LYS A 3 -5.25 -10.11 11.46
N ARG A 4 -6.11 -9.41 12.22
CA ARG A 4 -6.86 -8.21 11.78
C ARG A 4 -6.48 -7.02 12.66
N ALA A 5 -6.41 -5.83 12.06
CA ALA A 5 -6.52 -4.59 12.83
C ALA A 5 -7.27 -3.54 12.02
N SER A 6 -7.99 -2.68 12.74
CA SER A 6 -8.69 -1.54 12.19
C SER A 6 -7.75 -0.36 12.06
N THR A 7 -7.91 0.41 11.00
CA THR A 7 -7.18 1.66 10.80
C THR A 7 -8.03 2.66 10.02
N ARG A 8 -7.55 3.90 9.93
CA ARG A 8 -8.20 4.99 9.20
C ARG A 8 -7.46 5.26 7.90
N LEU A 9 -8.24 5.52 6.86
CA LEU A 9 -7.76 6.08 5.59
C LEU A 9 -7.71 7.59 5.74
N TYR A 10 -6.57 8.19 5.42
CA TYR A 10 -6.38 9.63 5.42
C TYR A 10 -6.22 10.13 4.00
N VAL A 11 -6.88 11.23 3.68
CA VAL A 11 -6.73 11.91 2.40
C VAL A 11 -6.21 13.32 2.70
N LEU A 12 -4.96 13.55 2.32
CA LEU A 12 -4.29 14.84 2.42
C LEU A 12 -4.44 15.58 1.11
N ASN A 13 -5.13 16.71 1.13
CA ASN A 13 -5.29 17.57 -0.04
C ASN A 13 -4.35 18.78 0.10
N LYS A 14 -3.55 19.05 -0.95
CA LYS A 14 -2.65 20.21 -1.01
C LYS A 14 -2.94 21.02 -2.27
N LYS A 15 -3.14 22.32 -2.12
CA LYS A 15 -3.22 23.24 -3.25
C LYS A 15 -1.82 23.78 -3.56
N LEU A 16 -1.39 23.69 -4.82
CA LEU A 16 -0.12 24.23 -5.30
C LEU A 16 -0.33 24.80 -6.70
N GLY A 17 -0.08 26.11 -6.88
CA GLY A 17 -0.22 26.78 -8.18
C GLY A 17 -1.61 26.65 -8.81
N GLY A 18 -2.67 26.77 -8.02
CA GLY A 18 -4.06 26.64 -8.48
C GLY A 18 -4.55 25.21 -8.73
N LYS A 19 -3.67 24.20 -8.63
CA LYS A 19 -4.04 22.77 -8.76
C LYS A 19 -4.18 22.12 -7.39
N THR A 20 -5.12 21.18 -7.26
CA THR A 20 -5.31 20.36 -6.05
C THR A 20 -4.64 19.01 -6.24
N TYR A 21 -3.71 18.68 -5.37
CA TYR A 21 -3.04 17.39 -5.29
C TYR A 21 -3.60 16.64 -4.09
N SER A 22 -3.96 15.37 -4.27
CA SER A 22 -4.43 14.52 -3.18
C SER A 22 -3.44 13.38 -2.93
N ALA A 23 -3.12 13.15 -1.67
CA ALA A 23 -2.32 12.04 -1.19
C ALA A 23 -3.20 11.17 -0.30
N THR A 24 -3.43 9.93 -0.72
CA THR A 24 -4.19 8.96 0.09
C THR A 24 -3.20 8.10 0.87
N MET A 25 -3.31 8.11 2.20
CA MET A 25 -2.42 7.41 3.12
C MET A 25 -3.21 6.45 4.00
N LEU A 26 -2.73 5.21 4.09
CA LEU A 26 -3.24 4.20 5.02
C LEU A 26 -2.18 3.94 6.09
N TYR A 27 -2.46 4.35 7.33
CA TYR A 27 -1.59 3.98 8.44
C TYR A 27 -1.85 2.53 8.82
N LEU A 28 -0.81 1.74 9.07
CA LEU A 28 -0.96 0.40 9.60
C LEU A 28 -0.42 0.37 11.03
N PRO A 29 -1.14 -0.23 12.00
CA PRO A 29 -0.63 -0.37 13.36
C PRO A 29 0.75 -1.04 13.39
N SER A 30 1.67 -0.50 14.18
CA SER A 30 3.05 -1.02 14.29
C SER A 30 3.09 -2.51 14.64
N LYS A 31 2.14 -2.99 15.44
CA LYS A 31 1.97 -4.41 15.80
C LYS A 31 1.76 -5.32 14.57
N ILE A 32 1.11 -4.83 13.51
CA ILE A 32 0.97 -5.57 12.23
C ILE A 32 2.24 -5.46 11.41
N VAL A 33 2.81 -4.27 11.30
CA VAL A 33 3.95 -4.00 10.40
C VAL A 33 5.24 -4.66 10.89
N ASN A 34 5.36 -4.89 12.19
CA ASN A 34 6.48 -5.59 12.82
C ASN A 34 6.27 -7.11 12.94
N ASP A 35 5.10 -7.61 12.53
CA ASP A 35 4.82 -9.04 12.53
C ASP A 35 5.70 -9.74 11.48
N SER A 36 6.28 -10.89 11.81
CA SER A 36 7.11 -11.64 10.89
C SER A 36 6.34 -12.15 9.66
N ALA A 37 5.02 -12.28 9.76
CA ALA A 37 4.15 -12.65 8.66
C ALA A 37 3.73 -11.45 7.77
N PHE A 38 4.21 -10.23 8.05
CA PHE A 38 3.84 -9.06 7.27
C PHE A 38 4.36 -9.18 5.82
N PRO A 39 3.46 -9.20 4.81
CA PRO A 39 3.84 -9.67 3.48
C PRO A 39 4.50 -8.61 2.60
N LEU A 40 4.58 -7.35 3.04
CA LEU A 40 5.06 -6.23 2.21
C LEU A 40 6.51 -5.85 2.56
N ARG A 41 7.33 -5.67 1.53
CA ARG A 41 8.74 -5.27 1.70
C ARG A 41 8.84 -3.78 2.02
N ARG A 42 9.52 -3.44 3.13
CA ARG A 42 9.89 -2.06 3.46
C ARG A 42 10.82 -1.54 2.36
N ARG A 43 10.36 -0.59 1.53
CA ARG A 43 11.07 -0.02 0.35
C ARG A 43 11.00 -0.82 -0.95
N GLY A 44 10.15 -1.84 -1.03
CA GLY A 44 9.82 -2.49 -2.31
C GLY A 44 8.84 -1.66 -3.14
N ARG A 45 8.83 -1.84 -4.46
CA ARG A 45 7.71 -1.38 -5.28
C ARG A 45 6.48 -2.22 -4.98
N LEU A 46 5.34 -1.56 -4.86
CA LEU A 46 4.06 -2.20 -4.58
C LEU A 46 3.11 -1.94 -5.74
N VAL A 47 2.24 -2.91 -6.00
CA VAL A 47 1.12 -2.77 -6.92
C VAL A 47 -0.15 -2.69 -6.08
N VAL A 48 -0.96 -1.66 -6.36
CA VAL A 48 -2.27 -1.48 -5.73
C VAL A 48 -3.32 -1.82 -6.78
N LYS A 49 -4.25 -2.72 -6.44
CA LYS A 49 -5.36 -3.14 -7.29
C LYS A 49 -6.67 -2.90 -6.57
N ILE A 50 -7.71 -2.56 -7.33
CA ILE A 50 -9.09 -2.55 -6.86
C ILE A 50 -9.74 -3.83 -7.42
N VAL A 51 -10.19 -4.72 -6.54
CA VAL A 51 -10.83 -5.98 -6.91
C VAL A 51 -12.15 -6.08 -6.17
N ALA A 52 -13.25 -5.99 -6.92
CA ALA A 52 -14.60 -5.90 -6.38
C ALA A 52 -14.72 -4.75 -5.35
N ASP A 53 -14.94 -5.10 -4.08
CA ASP A 53 -15.14 -4.18 -2.96
C ASP A 53 -13.86 -3.94 -2.14
N LYS A 54 -12.70 -4.42 -2.60
CA LYS A 54 -11.45 -4.43 -1.82
C LYS A 54 -10.29 -3.79 -2.55
N ILE A 55 -9.43 -3.12 -1.77
CA ILE A 55 -8.10 -2.72 -2.20
C ILE A 55 -7.13 -3.84 -1.84
N VAL A 56 -6.39 -4.33 -2.83
CA VAL A 56 -5.34 -5.34 -2.66
C VAL A 56 -3.99 -4.69 -2.93
N VAL A 57 -3.08 -4.79 -1.97
CA VAL A 57 -1.71 -4.29 -2.08
C VAL A 57 -0.76 -5.47 -2.09
N GLU A 58 0.05 -5.58 -3.13
CA GLU A 58 0.99 -6.69 -3.32
C GLU A 58 2.38 -6.15 -3.63
N ASN A 59 3.44 -6.91 -3.31
CA ASN A 59 4.76 -6.57 -3.84
C ASN A 59 4.76 -6.69 -5.37
N GLU A 60 5.34 -5.71 -6.05
CA GLU A 60 5.56 -5.80 -7.49
C GLU A 60 6.45 -7.01 -7.77
N LYS A 61 5.94 -7.97 -8.56
CA LYS A 61 6.74 -9.07 -9.05
C LYS A 61 7.70 -8.51 -10.09
N VAL A 62 8.98 -8.38 -9.74
CA VAL A 62 10.03 -8.10 -10.72
C VAL A 62 10.04 -9.26 -11.70
N LYS A 63 9.40 -9.11 -12.86
CA LYS A 63 9.60 -10.02 -13.98
C LYS A 63 11.07 -9.87 -14.35
N ARG A 64 11.91 -10.84 -13.96
CA ARG A 64 13.23 -11.00 -14.59
C ARG A 64 12.94 -11.20 -16.07
N ARG A 65 13.08 -10.15 -16.88
CA ARG A 65 13.15 -10.29 -18.34
C ARG A 65 14.31 -11.24 -18.57
N ARG A 66 14.02 -12.50 -18.92
CA ARG A 66 15.01 -13.36 -19.55
C ARG A 66 15.43 -12.60 -20.80
N ARG A 67 16.65 -12.08 -20.82
CA ARG A 67 17.31 -11.69 -22.05
C ARG A 67 17.51 -13.00 -22.81
N THR A 68 16.59 -13.31 -23.70
CA THR A 68 16.85 -14.15 -24.88
C THR A 68 17.58 -13.31 -25.89
#